data_AF-A0A927CCZ8-F1
#
_entry.id   AF-A0A927CCZ8-F1
#
_cell.length_a   1.000
_cell.length_b   1.000
_cell.length_c   1.000
_cell.angle_alpha   90.00
_cell.angle_beta   90.00
_cell.angle_gamma   90.00
#
_symmetry.space_group_name_H-M   'P 1'
#
loop_
_entity.id
_entity.type
_entity.pdbx_description
1 polymer ?
#
loop_
_entity_poly.entity_id
_entity_poly.type
_entity_poly.pdbx_seq_one_letter_code
_entity_poly.pdbx_strand_id
1 'polypeptide(L)'
;MTALATAAEMGQLITIVVMGIALGMDAFSLGIGIGLRGVRLLDIARISLIIGLFHVVMPLAGMFMGHYLGSLLGDVATMTGGGLLVLLGGHMIFSSLRGQEVKPIDHRTLWGLSFFAFSVSIDSMSVGVSLGMFSTDLAFTVLMFGLFGGVMSVFGLLLGRRAGHWVGEYGEALGGVILLAFGIRFLI
;
A
#
# COMPACT_ATOMS: atom_id res chain seq x y z
N MET A 1 18.49 2.36 34.33
CA MET A 1 18.38 3.31 33.21
C MET A 1 18.66 2.65 31.86
N THR A 2 19.64 1.74 31.74
CA THR A 2 19.95 0.99 30.49
C THR A 2 18.85 0.04 30.00
N ALA A 3 18.14 -0.65 30.91
CA ALA A 3 17.04 -1.56 30.56
C ALA A 3 15.79 -0.84 30.02
N LEU A 4 15.53 0.40 30.47
CA LEU A 4 14.41 1.22 29.99
C LEU A 4 14.71 1.81 28.60
N ALA A 5 15.95 2.22 28.35
CA ALA A 5 16.38 2.71 27.03
C ALA A 5 16.30 1.60 25.96
N THR A 6 16.80 0.41 26.27
CA THR A 6 16.72 -0.75 25.36
C THR A 6 15.29 -1.20 25.07
N ALA A 7 14.39 -1.14 26.06
CA ALA A 7 12.97 -1.44 25.84
C ALA A 7 12.28 -0.41 24.93
N ALA A 8 12.62 0.87 25.07
CA ALA A 8 12.07 1.95 24.22
C ALA A 8 12.55 1.83 22.77
N GLU A 9 13.84 1.59 22.55
CA GLU A 9 14.41 1.35 21.22
C GLU A 9 13.80 0.12 20.54
N MET A 10 13.60 -0.96 21.31
CA MET A 10 12.95 -2.17 20.80
C MET A 10 11.49 -1.93 20.44
N GLY A 11 10.75 -1.16 21.23
CA GLY A 11 9.37 -0.78 20.93
C GLY A 11 9.24 0.04 19.65
N GLN A 12 10.16 1.00 19.44
CA GLN A 12 10.22 1.79 18.22
C GLN A 12 10.53 0.92 16.99
N LEU A 13 11.51 0.02 17.10
CA LEU A 13 11.88 -0.91 16.04
C LEU A 13 10.69 -1.78 15.61
N ILE A 14 10.00 -2.39 16.59
CA ILE A 14 8.83 -3.22 16.33
C ILE A 14 7.74 -2.41 15.62
N THR A 15 7.49 -1.19 16.09
CA THR A 15 6.48 -0.30 15.50
C THR A 15 6.80 0.01 14.04
N ILE A 16 8.05 0.36 13.72
CA ILE A 16 8.48 0.66 12.34
C ILE A 16 8.37 -0.57 11.44
N VAL A 17 8.76 -1.76 11.94
CA VAL A 17 8.66 -3.01 11.18
C VAL A 17 7.22 -3.37 10.89
N VAL A 18 6.35 -3.35 11.90
CA VAL A 18 4.92 -3.67 11.75
C VAL A 18 4.26 -2.70 10.79
N MET A 19 4.56 -1.40 10.90
CA MET A 19 4.01 -0.38 10.04
C MET A 19 4.54 -0.47 8.60
N GLY A 20 5.83 -0.78 8.43
CA GLY A 20 6.42 -1.04 7.11
C GLY A 20 5.76 -2.23 6.40
N ILE A 21 5.50 -3.32 7.13
CA ILE A 21 4.74 -4.47 6.60
C ILE A 21 3.32 -4.05 6.23
N ALA A 22 2.62 -3.33 7.11
CA ALA A 22 1.24 -2.90 6.89
C ALA A 22 1.09 -2.04 5.63
N LEU A 23 1.95 -1.03 5.47
CA LEU A 23 1.98 -0.16 4.29
C LEU A 23 2.37 -0.95 3.02
N GLY A 24 3.32 -1.88 3.14
CA GLY A 24 3.71 -2.73 2.03
C GLY A 24 2.60 -3.68 1.53
N MET A 25 1.52 -3.89 2.29
CA MET A 25 0.43 -4.77 1.86
C MET A 25 -0.33 -4.25 0.64
N ASP A 26 -0.44 -2.93 0.47
CA ASP A 26 -1.07 -2.34 -0.72
C ASP A 26 -0.26 -2.66 -1.98
N ALA A 27 1.06 -2.53 -1.90
CA ALA A 27 1.99 -2.93 -2.95
C ALA A 27 1.98 -4.44 -3.23
N PHE A 28 1.85 -5.26 -2.18
CA PHE A 28 1.73 -6.72 -2.31
C PHE A 28 0.44 -7.11 -3.04
N SER A 29 -0.71 -6.61 -2.60
CA SER A 29 -2.05 -6.92 -3.13
C SER A 29 -2.16 -6.54 -4.61
N LEU A 30 -1.74 -5.32 -4.96
CA LEU A 30 -1.72 -4.86 -6.35
C LEU A 30 -0.66 -5.60 -7.18
N GLY A 31 0.47 -5.95 -6.56
CA GLY A 31 1.50 -6.79 -7.16
C GLY A 31 0.97 -8.16 -7.58
N ILE A 32 0.12 -8.80 -6.77
CA ILE A 32 -0.55 -10.05 -7.16
C ILE A 32 -1.40 -9.82 -8.41
N GLY A 33 -2.26 -8.79 -8.40
CA GLY A 33 -3.14 -8.49 -9.53
C GLY A 33 -2.41 -8.27 -10.85
N ILE A 34 -1.30 -7.53 -10.81
CA ILE A 34 -0.44 -7.29 -11.98
C ILE A 34 0.30 -8.59 -12.36
N GLY A 35 0.84 -9.31 -11.38
CA GLY A 35 1.57 -10.56 -11.55
C GLY A 35 0.75 -11.63 -12.28
N LEU A 36 -0.55 -11.74 -11.96
CA LEU A 36 -1.48 -12.70 -12.59
C LEU A 36 -1.57 -12.53 -14.12
N ARG A 37 -1.32 -11.32 -14.64
CA ARG A 37 -1.33 -11.04 -16.09
C ARG A 37 -0.05 -11.47 -16.81
N GLY A 38 0.94 -12.02 -16.09
CA GLY A 38 2.22 -12.43 -16.64
C GLY A 38 3.18 -11.27 -16.81
N VAL A 39 4.11 -11.12 -15.87
CA VAL A 39 5.10 -10.03 -15.83
C VAL A 39 6.51 -10.60 -16.01
N ARG A 40 7.37 -9.91 -16.78
CA ARG A 40 8.78 -10.34 -16.96
C ARG A 40 9.59 -10.02 -15.70
N LEU A 41 10.65 -10.79 -15.41
CA LEU A 41 11.51 -10.56 -14.23
C LEU A 41 12.09 -9.14 -14.18
N LEU A 42 12.47 -8.59 -15.33
CA LEU A 42 12.97 -7.21 -15.42
C LEU A 42 11.90 -6.18 -15.08
N ASP A 43 10.65 -6.41 -15.49
CA ASP A 43 9.53 -5.55 -15.15
C ASP A 43 9.21 -5.65 -13.65
N ILE A 44 9.33 -6.84 -13.04
CA ILE A 44 9.19 -7.00 -11.58
C ILE A 44 10.23 -6.15 -10.85
N ALA A 45 11.49 -6.22 -11.25
CA ALA A 45 12.55 -5.42 -10.65
C ALA A 45 12.29 -3.90 -10.82
N ARG A 46 11.88 -3.47 -12.02
CA ARG A 46 11.60 -2.06 -12.31
C ARG A 46 10.40 -1.52 -11.53
N ILE A 47 9.30 -2.26 -11.49
CA ILE A 47 8.08 -1.89 -10.78
C ILE A 47 8.36 -1.80 -9.27
N SER A 48 9.00 -2.84 -8.71
CA SER A 48 9.30 -2.90 -7.28
C SER A 48 10.28 -1.82 -6.84
N LEU A 49 11.27 -1.49 -7.68
CA LEU A 49 12.21 -0.39 -7.42
C LEU A 49 11.50 0.97 -7.35
N ILE A 50 10.60 1.23 -8.30
CA ILE A 50 9.86 2.50 -8.33
C ILE A 50 8.90 2.57 -7.15
N ILE A 51 8.19 1.49 -6.82
CA ILE A 51 7.33 1.44 -5.61
C ILE A 51 8.15 1.67 -4.35
N GLY A 52 9.28 0.98 -4.20
CA GLY A 52 10.18 1.16 -3.06
C GLY A 52 10.69 2.60 -2.93
N LEU A 53 11.02 3.24 -4.06
CA LEU A 53 11.40 4.67 -4.07
C LEU A 53 10.24 5.56 -3.63
N PHE A 54 9.01 5.31 -4.09
CA PHE A 54 7.85 6.08 -3.65
C PHE A 54 7.53 5.85 -2.17
N HIS A 55 7.77 4.64 -1.63
CA HIS A 55 7.69 4.34 -0.19
C HIS A 55 8.84 4.95 0.64
N VAL A 56 9.84 5.58 0.00
CA VAL A 56 10.82 6.46 0.66
C VAL A 56 10.34 7.91 0.56
N VAL A 57 9.99 8.36 -0.65
CA VAL A 57 9.65 9.76 -0.92
C VAL A 57 8.36 10.20 -0.23
N MET A 58 7.32 9.36 -0.24
CA MET A 58 6.01 9.70 0.30
C MET A 58 6.00 9.86 1.83
N PRO A 59 6.55 8.92 2.62
CA PRO A 59 6.64 9.11 4.07
C PRO A 59 7.51 10.31 4.44
N LEU A 60 8.59 10.54 3.70
CA LEU A 60 9.45 11.71 3.90
C LEU A 60 8.69 13.02 3.67
N ALA A 61 7.96 13.13 2.56
CA ALA A 61 7.10 14.29 2.27
C ALA A 61 6.01 14.46 3.34
N GLY A 62 5.40 13.35 3.77
CA GLY A 62 4.46 13.32 4.89
C GLY A 62 5.08 13.86 6.17
N MET A 63 6.28 13.42 6.55
CA MET A 63 6.95 13.88 7.78
C MET A 63 7.24 15.38 7.76
N PHE A 64 7.70 15.93 6.63
CA PHE A 64 7.88 17.38 6.48
C PHE A 64 6.55 18.13 6.62
N MET A 65 5.50 17.64 5.97
CA MET A 65 4.15 18.19 6.06
C MET A 65 3.63 18.14 7.51
N GLY A 66 3.82 17.00 8.21
CA GLY A 66 3.41 16.80 9.60
C GLY A 66 4.13 17.72 10.59
N HIS A 67 5.43 17.94 10.40
CA HIS A 67 6.20 18.90 11.21
C HIS A 67 5.69 20.33 11.04
N TYR A 68 5.38 20.72 9.80
CA TYR A 68 4.82 22.03 9.47
C TYR A 68 3.38 22.21 9.99
N LEU A 69 2.53 21.19 9.86
CA LEU A 69 1.18 21.19 10.40
C LEU A 69 1.17 21.21 11.92
N GLY A 70 2.03 20.43 12.57
CA GLY A 70 2.15 20.39 14.03
C GLY A 70 2.58 21.74 14.62
N SER A 71 3.44 22.48 13.91
CA SER A 71 3.86 23.82 14.35
C SER A 71 2.84 24.93 14.11
N LEU A 72 1.95 24.79 13.11
CA LEU A 72 0.98 25.83 12.73
C LEU A 72 -0.46 25.61 13.21
N LEU A 73 -0.90 24.36 13.30
CA LEU A 73 -2.32 24.01 13.36
C LEU A 73 -2.72 23.14 14.56
N GLY A 74 -1.76 22.61 15.34
CA GLY A 74 -2.03 21.87 16.58
C GLY A 74 -3.21 20.89 16.50
N ASP A 75 -4.10 20.92 17.49
CA ASP A 75 -5.28 20.03 17.57
C ASP A 75 -6.28 20.17 16.39
N VAL A 76 -6.28 21.33 15.71
CA VAL A 76 -7.17 21.58 14.56
C VAL A 76 -6.76 20.73 13.36
N ALA A 77 -5.45 20.47 13.17
CA ALA A 77 -4.96 19.57 12.12
C ALA A 77 -5.47 18.14 12.34
N THR A 78 -5.49 17.67 13.59
CA THR A 78 -5.93 16.32 13.95
C THR A 78 -7.42 16.12 13.70
N MET A 79 -8.27 17.07 14.12
CA MET A 79 -9.72 16.99 13.84
C MET A 79 -10.03 17.08 12.34
N THR A 80 -9.32 17.94 11.60
CA THR A 80 -9.54 18.12 10.16
C THR A 80 -9.08 16.88 9.38
N GLY A 81 -7.93 16.29 9.73
CA GLY A 81 -7.45 15.04 9.14
C GLY A 81 -8.40 13.86 9.39
N GLY A 82 -8.93 13.74 10.61
CA GLY A 82 -9.96 12.75 10.95
C GLY A 82 -11.24 12.92 10.12
N GLY A 83 -11.72 14.15 9.96
CA GLY A 83 -12.90 14.44 9.12
C GLY A 83 -12.69 14.11 7.64
N LEU A 84 -11.50 14.40 7.11
CA LEU A 84 -11.11 14.06 5.73
C LEU A 84 -11.03 12.55 5.51
N LEU A 85 -10.49 11.79 6.47
CA LEU A 85 -10.44 10.34 6.43
C LEU A 85 -11.83 9.70 6.43
N VAL A 86 -12.76 10.20 7.25
CA VAL A 86 -14.16 9.72 7.26
C VAL A 86 -14.82 9.96 5.91
N LEU A 87 -14.63 11.14 5.32
CA LEU A 87 -15.15 11.47 3.99
C LEU A 87 -14.56 10.58 2.89
N LEU A 88 -13.24 10.38 2.90
CA LEU A 88 -12.55 9.55 1.91
C LEU A 88 -12.99 8.08 2.02
N GLY A 89 -13.01 7.53 3.24
CA GLY A 89 -13.47 6.17 3.51
C GLY A 89 -14.93 5.97 3.08
N GLY A 90 -15.80 6.94 3.37
CA GLY A 90 -17.18 6.94 2.88
C GLY A 90 -17.28 6.95 1.35
N HIS A 91 -16.48 7.78 0.68
CA HIS A 91 -16.42 7.83 -0.78
C HIS A 91 -15.90 6.51 -1.40
N MET A 92 -14.92 5.85 -0.77
CA MET A 92 -14.41 4.55 -1.21
C MET A 92 -15.49 3.46 -1.10
N ILE A 93 -16.21 3.41 0.02
CA ILE A 93 -17.35 2.50 0.20
C ILE A 93 -18.42 2.76 -0.87
N PHE A 94 -18.80 4.02 -1.09
CA PHE A 94 -19.79 4.40 -2.10
C PHE A 94 -19.35 4.03 -3.52
N SER A 95 -18.08 4.26 -3.87
CA SER A 95 -17.53 3.94 -5.19
C SER A 95 -17.43 2.44 -5.42
N SER A 96 -17.09 1.66 -4.39
CA SER A 96 -17.07 0.20 -4.45
C SER A 96 -18.46 -0.38 -4.72
N LEU A 97 -19.50 0.16 -4.08
CA LEU A 97 -20.89 -0.24 -4.32
C LEU A 97 -21.42 0.14 -5.71
N ARG A 98 -20.83 1.17 -6.34
CA ARG A 98 -21.22 1.64 -7.69
C ARG A 98 -20.54 0.90 -8.84
N GLY A 99 -19.62 -0.01 -8.56
CA GLY A 99 -19.00 -0.86 -9.59
C GLY A 99 -18.31 -0.08 -10.71
N GLN A 100 -17.65 1.04 -10.42
CA GLN A 100 -16.93 1.78 -11.46
C GLN A 100 -15.77 0.95 -12.02
N GLU A 101 -15.73 0.80 -13.35
CA GLU A 101 -14.63 0.13 -14.03
C GLU A 101 -13.33 0.92 -13.87
N VAL A 102 -12.40 0.35 -13.10
CA VAL A 102 -11.04 0.89 -12.96
C VAL A 102 -10.31 0.63 -14.27
N LYS A 103 -10.06 1.69 -15.05
CA LYS A 103 -9.25 1.61 -16.25
C LYS A 103 -7.88 0.99 -15.92
N PRO A 104 -7.40 0.03 -16.72
CA PRO A 104 -6.11 -0.58 -16.47
C PRO A 104 -5.02 0.49 -16.57
N ILE A 105 -4.30 0.73 -15.47
CA ILE A 105 -3.12 1.60 -15.49
C ILE A 105 -2.06 0.94 -16.37
N ASP A 106 -1.48 1.72 -17.28
CA ASP A 106 -0.42 1.24 -18.16
C ASP A 106 0.92 1.29 -17.40
N HIS A 107 1.34 0.13 -16.89
CA HIS A 107 2.59 -0.01 -16.14
C HIS A 107 3.82 -0.08 -17.06
N ARG A 108 3.65 -0.06 -18.39
CA ARG A 108 4.75 -0.17 -19.37
C ARG A 108 5.44 1.17 -19.63
N THR A 109 4.73 2.28 -19.44
CA THR A 109 5.30 3.62 -19.57
C THR A 109 5.86 4.09 -18.23
N LEU A 110 6.96 4.84 -18.26
CA LEU A 110 7.52 5.46 -17.05
C LEU A 110 6.51 6.36 -16.33
N TRP A 111 5.68 7.05 -17.10
CA TRP A 111 4.65 7.93 -16.57
C TRP A 111 3.54 7.15 -15.86
N GLY A 112 2.99 6.12 -16.52
CA GLY A 112 1.95 5.28 -15.92
C GLY A 112 2.45 4.48 -14.72
N LEU A 113 3.71 4.02 -14.75
CA LEU A 113 4.34 3.38 -13.60
C LEU A 113 4.59 4.33 -12.43
N SER A 114 5.00 5.58 -12.70
CA SER A 114 5.15 6.60 -11.66
C SER A 114 3.82 6.97 -11.03
N PHE A 115 2.77 7.13 -11.84
CA PHE A 115 1.42 7.40 -11.35
C PHE A 115 0.86 6.23 -10.54
N PHE A 116 1.10 5.00 -11.00
CA PHE A 116 0.76 3.79 -10.26
C PHE A 116 1.46 3.77 -8.90
N ALA A 117 2.79 3.89 -8.87
CA ALA A 117 3.56 3.86 -7.64
C ALA A 117 3.18 5.00 -6.68
N PHE A 118 2.88 6.19 -7.21
CA PHE A 118 2.30 7.30 -6.46
C PHE A 118 0.99 6.88 -5.80
N SER A 119 0.05 6.31 -6.57
CA SER A 119 -1.25 5.89 -6.09
C SER A 119 -1.17 4.81 -5.01
N VAL A 120 -0.24 3.86 -5.14
CA VAL A 120 -0.03 2.78 -4.17
C VAL A 120 0.61 3.27 -2.87
N SER A 121 1.40 4.36 -2.93
CA SER A 121 2.20 4.81 -1.78
C SER A 121 1.58 6.00 -1.04
N ILE A 122 0.38 6.45 -1.43
CA ILE A 122 -0.27 7.64 -0.85
C ILE A 122 -0.67 7.42 0.62
N ASP A 123 -0.95 6.18 1.00
CA ASP A 123 -1.20 5.73 2.37
C ASP A 123 0.01 5.96 3.29
N SER A 124 1.22 5.67 2.79
CA SER A 124 2.48 5.83 3.51
C SER A 124 2.81 7.30 3.79
N MET A 125 2.32 8.22 2.95
CA MET A 125 2.39 9.66 3.21
C MET A 125 1.57 10.03 4.44
N SER A 126 0.37 9.46 4.61
CA SER A 126 -0.49 9.75 5.76
C SER A 126 0.18 9.32 7.08
N VAL A 127 0.78 8.12 7.10
CA VAL A 127 1.60 7.68 8.24
C VAL A 127 2.80 8.60 8.45
N GLY A 128 3.45 9.04 7.36
CA GLY A 128 4.53 10.03 7.40
C GLY A 128 4.10 11.33 8.09
N VAL A 129 2.91 11.86 7.79
CA VAL A 129 2.37 13.05 8.47
C VAL A 129 2.25 12.83 9.97
N SER A 130 1.69 11.69 10.39
CA SER A 130 1.58 11.35 11.80
C SER A 130 2.96 11.25 12.47
N LEU A 131 3.91 10.53 11.85
CA LEU A 131 5.26 10.36 12.38
C LEU A 131 6.08 11.65 12.41
N GLY A 132 5.82 12.60 11.50
CA GLY A 132 6.46 13.91 11.48
C GLY A 132 6.12 14.79 12.67
N MET A 133 5.03 14.48 13.37
CA MET A 133 4.67 15.11 14.65
C MET A 133 5.44 14.50 15.84
N PHE A 134 6.07 13.33 15.65
CA PHE A 134 6.84 12.62 16.68
C PHE A 134 8.35 12.65 16.39
N SER A 135 9.19 12.58 17.43
CA SER A 135 10.65 12.55 17.29
C SER A 135 11.16 11.13 16.99
N THR A 136 10.95 10.65 15.77
CA THR A 136 11.45 9.34 15.31
C THR A 136 12.73 9.52 14.48
N ASP A 137 13.60 8.51 14.45
CA ASP A 137 14.73 8.47 13.49
C ASP A 137 14.19 8.42 12.06
N LEU A 138 14.28 9.58 11.40
CA LEU A 138 13.76 9.80 10.06
C LEU A 138 14.43 8.89 9.03
N ALA A 139 15.76 8.78 9.05
CA ALA A 139 16.49 8.02 8.05
C ALA A 139 16.16 6.53 8.17
N PHE A 140 16.16 6.00 9.40
CA PHE A 140 15.84 4.61 9.65
C PHE A 140 14.39 4.28 9.23
N THR A 141 13.42 5.11 9.61
CA THR A 141 12.00 4.88 9.31
C THR A 141 11.71 4.86 7.83
N VAL A 142 12.19 5.89 7.10
CA VAL A 142 11.94 6.02 5.66
C VAL A 142 12.57 4.87 4.88
N LEU A 143 13.80 4.47 5.23
CA LEU A 143 14.48 3.36 4.58
C LEU A 143 13.78 2.02 4.84
N MET A 144 13.25 1.81 6.05
CA MET A 144 12.45 0.62 6.36
C MET A 144 11.16 0.58 5.54
N PHE A 145 10.43 1.68 5.41
CA PHE A 145 9.20 1.71 4.61
C PHE A 145 9.49 1.44 3.12
N GLY A 146 10.55 2.04 2.58
CA GLY A 146 11.04 1.76 1.23
C GLY A 146 11.42 0.29 1.03
N LEU A 147 12.13 -0.29 2.00
CA LEU A 147 12.53 -1.70 1.97
C LEU A 147 11.31 -2.62 1.98
N PHE A 148 10.40 -2.46 2.95
CA PHE A 148 9.21 -3.30 3.07
C PHE A 148 8.29 -3.13 1.86
N GLY A 149 8.04 -1.91 1.40
CA GLY A 149 7.24 -1.64 0.20
C GLY A 149 7.82 -2.30 -1.05
N GLY A 150 9.14 -2.17 -1.26
CA GLY A 150 9.83 -2.82 -2.37
C GLY A 150 9.80 -4.35 -2.29
N VAL A 151 10.13 -4.92 -1.12
CA VAL A 151 10.15 -6.38 -0.90
C VAL A 151 8.75 -6.97 -1.06
N MET A 152 7.73 -6.35 -0.47
CA MET A 152 6.34 -6.77 -0.59
C MET A 152 5.84 -6.69 -2.04
N SER A 153 6.23 -5.65 -2.78
CA SER A 153 5.92 -5.56 -4.21
C SER A 153 6.53 -6.72 -5.01
N VAL A 154 7.81 -7.05 -4.77
CA VAL A 154 8.47 -8.20 -5.39
C VAL A 154 7.71 -9.48 -5.08
N PHE A 155 7.37 -9.73 -3.81
CA PHE A 155 6.63 -10.91 -3.40
C PHE A 155 5.25 -11.00 -4.06
N GLY A 156 4.50 -9.90 -4.09
CA GLY A 156 3.19 -9.85 -4.73
C GLY A 156 3.27 -10.17 -6.22
N LEU A 157 4.19 -9.54 -6.94
CA LEU A 157 4.40 -9.75 -8.38
C LEU A 157 4.86 -11.18 -8.71
N LEU A 158 5.77 -11.74 -7.92
CA LEU A 158 6.24 -13.12 -8.11
C LEU A 158 5.14 -14.15 -7.80
N LEU A 159 4.42 -13.95 -6.69
CA LEU A 159 3.32 -14.82 -6.30
C LEU A 159 2.20 -14.76 -7.34
N GLY A 160 1.80 -13.56 -7.76
CA GLY A 160 0.82 -13.36 -8.84
C GLY A 160 1.27 -14.02 -10.14
N ARG A 161 2.53 -13.86 -10.53
CA ARG A 161 3.07 -14.51 -11.75
C ARG A 161 3.02 -16.03 -11.67
N ARG A 162 3.37 -16.61 -10.52
CA ARG A 162 3.33 -18.06 -10.32
C ARG A 162 1.90 -18.58 -10.29
N ALA A 163 1.01 -17.85 -9.62
CA ALA A 163 -0.40 -18.17 -9.50
C ALA A 163 -1.14 -17.99 -10.83
N GLY A 164 -0.78 -17.02 -11.68
CA GLY A 164 -1.46 -16.74 -12.95
C GLY A 164 -1.49 -17.94 -13.89
N HIS A 165 -0.45 -18.78 -13.86
CA HIS A 165 -0.42 -20.05 -14.61
C HIS A 165 -1.48 -21.06 -14.15
N TRP A 166 -1.92 -21.01 -12.88
CA TRP A 166 -2.93 -21.91 -12.33
C TRP A 166 -4.31 -21.24 -12.31
N VAL A 167 -4.38 -19.98 -11.87
CA VAL A 167 -5.63 -19.24 -11.65
C VAL A 167 -6.31 -18.84 -12.96
N GLY A 168 -5.58 -18.66 -14.06
CA GLY A 168 -6.22 -18.36 -15.35
C GLY A 168 -7.18 -19.46 -15.82
N GLU A 169 -6.77 -20.73 -15.71
CA GLU A 169 -7.55 -21.88 -16.19
C GLU A 169 -8.55 -22.39 -15.13
N TYR A 170 -8.13 -22.45 -13.85
CA TYR A 170 -9.01 -22.93 -12.77
C TYR A 170 -9.89 -21.85 -12.15
N GLY A 171 -9.52 -20.57 -12.24
CA GLY A 171 -10.26 -19.47 -11.62
C GLY A 171 -11.58 -19.17 -12.33
N GLU A 172 -11.60 -19.23 -13.67
CA GLU A 172 -12.83 -19.08 -14.44
C GLU A 172 -13.81 -20.23 -14.16
N ALA A 173 -13.30 -21.47 -14.09
CA ALA A 173 -14.10 -22.64 -13.71
C ALA A 173 -14.67 -22.52 -12.29
N LEU A 174 -13.86 -22.08 -11.32
CA LEU A 174 -14.29 -21.93 -9.92
C LEU A 174 -15.33 -20.80 -9.78
N GLY A 175 -15.15 -19.68 -10.49
CA GLY A 175 -16.15 -18.62 -10.58
C GLY A 175 -17.46 -19.11 -11.19
N GLY A 176 -17.39 -19.89 -12.27
CA GLY A 176 -18.54 -20.53 -12.90
C GLY A 176 -19.29 -21.48 -11.95
N VAL A 177 -18.57 -22.32 -11.21
CA VAL A 177 -19.16 -23.22 -10.20
C VAL A 177 -19.86 -22.44 -9.08
N ILE A 178 -19.25 -21.36 -8.59
CA ILE A 178 -19.87 -20.49 -7.57
C ILE A 178 -21.16 -19.85 -8.12
N LEU A 179 -21.11 -19.30 -9.33
CA LEU A 179 -22.29 -18.71 -9.98
C LEU A 179 -23.40 -19.72 -10.19
N LEU A 180 -23.06 -20.94 -10.59
CA LEU A 180 -24.00 -22.04 -10.80
C LEU A 180 -24.64 -22.48 -9.47
N ALA A 181 -23.85 -22.59 -8.40
CA ALA A 181 -24.36 -22.88 -7.06
C ALA A 181 -25.31 -21.77 -6.54
N PHE A 182 -24.96 -20.49 -6.75
CA PHE A 182 -25.85 -19.37 -6.41
C PHE A 182 -27.12 -19.38 -7.27
N GLY A 183 -27.03 -19.66 -8.57
CA GLY A 183 -28.18 -19.75 -9.47
C GLY A 183 -29.15 -20.86 -9.06
N ILE A 184 -28.65 -22.05 -8.72
CA ILE A 184 -29.48 -23.15 -8.21
C ILE A 184 -30.15 -22.78 -6.89
N ARG A 185 -29.41 -22.17 -5.96
CA ARG A 185 -29.97 -21.70 -4.68
C ARG A 185 -31.05 -20.62 -4.86
N PHE A 186 -31.04 -19.89 -5.97
CA PHE A 186 -32.06 -18.89 -6.27
C PHE A 186 -33.33 -19.50 -6.89
N LEU A 187 -33.22 -20.67 -7.53
CA LEU A 187 -34.32 -21.37 -8.20
C LEU A 187 -35.08 -22.35 -7.29
N ILE A 188 -34.44 -22.84 -6.21
CA ILE A 188 -35.02 -23.70 -5.18
C ILE A 188 -35.41 -22.86 -3.98
#